data_AF-A0A8J7CEQ4-F1
#
_entry.id   AF-A0A8J7CEQ4-F1
#
_cell.length_a   1.000
_cell.length_b   1.000
_cell.length_c   1.000
_cell.angle_alpha   90.00
_cell.angle_beta   90.00
_cell.angle_gamma   90.00
#
_symmetry.space_group_name_H-M   'P 1'
#
loop_
_entity.id
_entity.type
_entity.pdbx_description
1 polymer ?
#
loop_
_entity_poly.entity_id
_entity_poly.type
_entity_poly.pdbx_seq_one_letter_code
_entity_poly.pdbx_strand_id
1 'polypeptide(L)' 'MKSIQITFDESLLAALDATEEVKKDGRSAVMRRAVQMYLKRRRKWEIAERYRKAYVADGGSLEGFEGWEDQGAWPDE' A
#
# COMPACT_ATOMS: atom_id res chain seq x y z
N MET A 1 0.48 9.13 22.84
CA MET A 1 -0.59 8.47 22.04
C MET A 1 -1.91 9.14 22.36
N LYS A 2 -2.83 9.28 21.40
CA LYS A 2 -4.17 9.81 21.64
C LYS A 2 -5.17 8.65 21.66
N SER A 3 -6.00 8.56 22.70
CA SER A 3 -7.09 7.60 22.74
C SER A 3 -8.22 8.04 21.81
N ILE A 4 -8.83 7.07 21.14
CA ILE A 4 -10.00 7.26 20.28
C ILE A 4 -10.98 6.13 20.57
N GLN A 5 -12.26 6.38 20.34
CA GLN A 5 -13.30 5.36 20.38
C GLN A 5 -13.57 4.87 18.96
N ILE A 6 -13.63 3.55 18.80
CA ILE A 6 -13.94 2.88 17.53
C ILE A 6 -14.98 1.81 17.82
N THR A 7 -15.98 1.69 16.96
CA THR A 7 -17.01 0.65 17.07
C THR A 7 -16.61 -0.57 16.23
N PHE A 8 -16.85 -1.76 16.78
CA PHE A 8 -16.65 -3.04 16.12
C PHE A 8 -17.94 -3.85 16.17
N ASP A 9 -18.15 -4.68 15.16
CA ASP A 9 -19.11 -5.78 15.27
C ASP A 9 -18.68 -6.72 16.40
N GLU A 10 -19.63 -7.18 17.20
CA GLU A 10 -19.37 -7.97 18.41
C GLU A 10 -18.62 -9.27 18.09
N SER A 11 -19.00 -9.94 17.01
CA SER A 11 -18.34 -11.16 16.54
C SER A 11 -16.89 -10.92 16.12
N LEU A 12 -16.62 -9.77 15.48
CA LEU A 12 -15.28 -9.40 15.05
C LEU A 12 -14.39 -9.06 16.25
N LEU A 13 -14.93 -8.35 17.25
CA LEU A 13 -14.21 -8.05 18.48
C LEU A 13 -13.88 -9.34 19.25
N ALA A 14 -14.84 -10.26 19.36
CA ALA A 14 -14.62 -11.55 20.01
C ALA A 14 -13.55 -12.38 19.29
N ALA A 15 -13.56 -12.40 17.95
CA ALA A 15 -12.54 -13.08 17.16
C ALA A 15 -11.15 -12.45 17.36
N LEU A 16 -11.07 -11.11 17.40
CA LEU A 16 -9.83 -10.39 17.67
C LEU A 16 -9.28 -10.74 19.07
N ASP A 17 -10.15 -10.76 20.09
CA ASP A 17 -9.78 -11.05 21.48
C ASP A 17 -9.36 -12.50 21.72
N ALA A 18 -9.83 -13.43 20.89
CA ALA A 18 -9.42 -14.82 20.95
C ALA A 18 -7.95 -15.02 20.54
N THR A 19 -7.36 -14.09 19.79
CA THR A 19 -5.98 -14.20 19.28
C THR A 19 -4.94 -14.10 20.40
N GLU A 20 -3.88 -14.90 20.31
CA GLU A 20 -2.79 -14.90 21.28
C GLU A 20 -2.07 -13.55 21.34
N GLU A 21 -1.94 -12.88 20.20
CA GLU A 21 -1.33 -11.55 20.11
C GLU A 21 -2.09 -10.51 20.92
N VAL A 22 -3.43 -10.53 20.90
CA VAL A 22 -4.24 -9.61 21.69
C VAL A 22 -4.16 -9.94 23.17
N LYS A 23 -4.15 -11.23 23.54
CA LYS A 23 -3.98 -11.66 24.94
C LYS A 23 -2.63 -11.25 25.52
N LYS A 24 -1.57 -11.28 24.70
CA LYS A 24 -0.21 -10.94 25.10
C LYS A 24 0.12 -9.45 25.04
N ASP A 25 -0.16 -8.81 23.90
CA ASP A 25 0.29 -7.44 23.59
C ASP A 25 -0.83 -6.39 23.76
N GLY A 26 -2.09 -6.84 23.88
CA GLY A 26 -3.28 -6.01 24.00
C GLY A 26 -3.85 -5.50 22.67
N ARG A 27 -5.16 -5.24 22.66
CA ARG A 27 -5.92 -4.77 21.49
C ARG A 27 -5.27 -3.56 20.81
N SER A 28 -4.86 -2.56 21.59
CA SER A 28 -4.28 -1.32 21.05
C SER A 28 -2.97 -1.57 20.30
N ALA A 29 -2.16 -2.55 20.69
CA ALA A 29 -0.92 -2.88 19.99
C ALA A 29 -1.22 -3.56 18.65
N VAL A 30 -2.12 -4.55 18.66
CA VAL A 30 -2.55 -5.27 17.46
C VAL A 30 -3.24 -4.34 16.47
N MET A 31 -4.14 -3.48 16.94
CA MET A 31 -4.81 -2.48 16.10
C MET A 31 -3.83 -1.53 15.41
N ARG A 32 -2.77 -1.10 16.09
CA ARG A 32 -1.74 -0.28 15.44
C ARG A 32 -1.03 -1.01 14.32
N ARG A 33 -0.62 -2.26 14.57
CA ARG A 33 0.04 -3.09 13.55
C ARG A 33 -0.89 -3.29 12.34
N ALA A 34 -2.16 -3.62 12.59
CA ALA A 34 -3.18 -3.78 11.55
C ALA A 34 -3.35 -2.50 10.71
N VAL A 35 -3.47 -1.34 11.36
CA VAL A 35 -3.59 -0.04 10.66
C VAL A 35 -2.34 0.27 9.83
N GLN A 36 -1.14 0.02 10.36
CA GLN A 36 0.11 0.20 9.61
C GLN A 36 0.17 -0.70 8.37
N MET A 37 -0.23 -1.97 8.51
CA MET A 37 -0.29 -2.91 7.39
C MET A 37 -1.31 -2.47 6.33
N TYR A 38 -2.49 -2.02 6.75
CA TYR A 38 -3.52 -1.48 5.87
C TYR A 38 -2.99 -0.27 5.08
N LEU A 39 -2.40 0.71 5.76
CA LEU A 39 -1.87 1.92 5.11
C LEU A 39 -0.75 1.58 4.12
N LYS A 40 0.15 0.66 4.48
CA LYS A 40 1.21 0.19 3.57
C LYS A 40 0.64 -0.48 2.32
N ARG A 41 -0.39 -1.32 2.48
CA ARG A 41 -1.07 -1.98 1.35
C ARG A 41 -1.78 -0.95 0.47
N ARG A 42 -2.52 -0.02 1.07
CA ARG A 42 -3.22 1.05 0.37
C ARG A 42 -2.27 1.91 -0.45
N ARG A 43 -1.12 2.29 0.11
CA ARG A 43 -0.11 3.09 -0.61
C ARG A 43 0.40 2.39 -1.86
N LYS A 44 0.68 1.08 -1.78
CA LYS A 44 1.09 0.29 -2.96
C LYS A 44 0.00 0.30 -4.04
N TRP A 45 -1.25 0.15 -3.63
CA TRP A 45 -2.38 0.16 -4.54
C TRP A 45 -2.57 1.52 -5.22
N GLU A 46 -2.46 2.62 -4.46
CA GLU A 46 -2.49 3.98 -5.00
C GLU A 46 -1.37 4.24 -6.01
N ILE A 47 -0.16 3.73 -5.77
CA ILE A 47 0.95 3.85 -6.72
C ILE A 47 0.63 3.08 -8.00
N ALA A 48 0.19 1.83 -7.89
CA ALA A 48 -0.16 1.01 -9.04
C ALA A 48 -1.27 1.65 -9.89
N GLU A 49 -2.29 2.22 -9.24
CA GLU A 49 -3.38 2.90 -9.91
C GLU A 49 -2.91 4.18 -10.63
N ARG A 50 -1.96 4.92 -10.05
CA ARG A 50 -1.34 6.08 -10.73
C ARG A 50 -0.58 5.65 -11.98
N TYR A 51 0.23 4.60 -11.88
CA TYR A 51 0.94 4.05 -13.05
C TYR A 51 -0.05 3.63 -14.14
N ARG A 52 -1.10 2.89 -13.77
CA ARG A 52 -2.15 2.48 -14.70
C ARG A 52 -2.78 3.68 -15.39
N LYS A 53 -3.14 4.72 -14.63
CA LYS A 53 -3.72 5.95 -15.19
C LYS A 53 -2.75 6.67 -16.12
N ALA A 54 -1.47 6.81 -15.75
CA ALA A 54 -0.48 7.50 -16.56
C ALA A 54 -0.29 6.81 -17.91
N TYR A 55 -0.08 5.48 -17.92
CA TYR A 55 0.12 4.73 -19.16
C TYR A 55 -1.15 4.61 -20.01
N VAL A 56 -2.35 4.61 -19.41
CA VAL A 56 -3.61 4.60 -20.16
C VAL A 56 -3.97 5.99 -20.71
N ALA A 57 -3.69 7.06 -19.97
CA ALA A 57 -4.06 8.42 -20.37
C ALA A 57 -3.14 8.98 -21.46
N ASP A 58 -1.84 8.65 -21.41
CA ASP A 58 -0.84 9.23 -22.31
C ASP A 58 -0.42 8.26 -23.43
N GLY A 59 -0.96 7.04 -23.45
CA GLY A 59 -0.70 6.03 -24.48
C GLY A 59 0.77 5.61 -24.64
N GLY A 60 1.67 6.07 -23.77
CA GLY A 60 3.11 5.94 -23.97
C GLY A 60 3.69 6.98 -24.95
N SER A 61 3.09 8.17 -25.07
CA SER A 61 3.66 9.27 -25.85
C SER A 61 5.10 9.55 -25.39
N LEU A 62 6.03 9.44 -26.33
CA LEU A 62 7.45 9.79 -26.15
C LEU A 62 7.72 11.24 -26.58
N GLU A 63 6.68 12.06 -26.72
CA GLU A 63 6.81 13.47 -27.04
C GLU A 63 7.67 14.17 -25.97
N GLY A 64 8.81 14.73 -26.38
CA GLY A 64 9.82 15.31 -25.49
C GLY A 64 10.88 14.33 -24.97
N PHE A 65 10.84 13.06 -25.40
CA PHE A 65 11.88 12.04 -25.17
C PHE A 65 12.63 11.67 -26.47
N GLU A 66 12.51 12.44 -27.55
CA GLU A 66 13.22 12.17 -28.80
C GLU A 66 14.75 12.11 -28.58
N GLY A 67 15.40 11.10 -29.15
CA GLY A 67 16.85 10.87 -29.02
C GLY A 67 17.31 10.03 -27.83
N TRP A 68 16.41 9.64 -26.92
CA TRP A 68 16.71 8.65 -25.87
C TRP A 68 16.91 7.23 -26.42
N GLU A 69 16.31 6.94 -27.57
CA GLU A 69 16.36 5.63 -28.23
C GLU A 69 17.81 5.23 -28.57
N ASP A 70 18.65 6.22 -28.88
CA ASP A 70 20.05 6.04 -29.26
C ASP A 70 21.00 5.91 -28.07
N GLN A 71 20.54 6.17 -26.83
CA GLN A 71 21.38 6.12 -25.62
C GLN A 71 21.41 4.71 -24.98
N GLY A 72 20.53 3.80 -25.42
CA GLY A 72 20.41 2.42 -24.92
C GLY A 72 21.17 1.37 -25.72
N ALA A 73 22.07 1.76 -26.62
CA ALA A 73 22.84 0.82 -27.42
C ALA A 73 23.81 0.03 -26.53
N TRP A 74 23.65 -1.29 -26.49
CA TRP A 74 24.67 -2.16 -25.90
C TRP A 74 25.93 -2.09 -26.78
N PRO A 75 27.14 -1.99 -26.20
CA PRO A 75 28.35 -2.02 -27.02
C PRO A 75 28.40 -3.32 -27.83
N ASP A 76 28.76 -3.22 -29.10
CA ASP A 76 29.25 -4.40 -29.82
C ASP A 76 30.54 -4.87 -29.13
N GLU A 77 30.72 -6.19 -29.02
CA GLU A 77 31.87 -6.84 -28.36
C GLU A 77 33.23 -6.23 -28.74
#